data_AF-X1FDE7-F1
#
_entry.id   AF-X1FDE7-F1
#
_cell.length_a   1.000
_cell.length_b   1.000
_cell.length_c   1.000
_cell.angle_alpha   90.00
_cell.angle_beta   90.00
_cell.angle_gamma   90.00
#
_symmetry.space_group_name_H-M   'P 1'
#
loop_
_entity.id
_entity.type
_entity.pdbx_description
1 polymer ?
#
loop_
_entity_poly.entity_id
_entity_poly.type
_entity_poly.pdbx_seq_one_letter_code
_entity_poly.pdbx_strand_id
1 'polypeptide(L)'
;LIVLIVIILAAGLFAGFSLFPEPSRLDDITVAPPGDLTLSVGETKQLKVIALYDDGMREFVTLGCDYTAKKLKPGRKAIITVSDEGLITARRKGNSTISVSYIQRRFLTGDITRTAYIFVKVK
;
A
#
# COMPACT_ATOMS: atom_id res chain seq x y z
N LEU A 1 -12.39 -17.04 39.54
CA LEU A 1 -11.55 -16.33 38.54
C LEU A 1 -12.44 -15.40 37.72
N ILE A 2 -13.01 -14.37 38.36
CA ILE A 2 -13.78 -13.25 37.75
C ILE A 2 -13.36 -11.98 38.50
N VAL A 3 -12.05 -11.77 38.60
CA VAL A 3 -11.44 -10.69 39.38
C VAL A 3 -10.65 -9.82 38.40
N LEU A 4 -11.35 -9.05 37.55
CA LEU A 4 -10.72 -7.95 36.78
C LEU A 4 -11.72 -6.99 36.10
N ILE A 5 -12.83 -6.58 36.74
CA ILE A 5 -13.74 -5.57 36.14
C ILE A 5 -14.03 -4.36 37.05
N VAL A 6 -13.46 -4.26 38.27
CA VAL A 6 -13.83 -3.19 39.21
C VAL A 6 -12.65 -2.31 39.66
N ILE A 7 -11.86 -1.78 38.71
CA ILE A 7 -11.01 -0.61 38.98
C ILE A 7 -11.07 0.35 37.79
N ILE A 8 -12.23 0.97 37.54
CA ILE A 8 -12.31 2.33 36.96
C ILE A 8 -13.46 3.04 37.67
N LEU A 9 -13.25 3.38 38.95
CA LEU A 9 -14.18 4.11 39.80
C LEU A 9 -13.44 5.26 40.49
N ALA A 10 -12.69 6.07 39.71
CA ALA A 10 -12.14 7.38 40.10
C ALA A 10 -11.39 8.08 38.94
N ALA A 11 -12.09 8.61 37.93
CA ALA A 11 -11.54 9.64 37.02
C ALA A 11 -12.64 10.31 36.17
N GLY A 12 -13.81 10.55 36.76
CA GLY A 12 -14.83 11.40 36.14
C GLY A 12 -14.58 12.86 36.49
N LEU A 13 -13.47 13.48 36.06
CA LEU A 13 -13.35 14.93 36.09
C LEU A 13 -12.39 15.46 35.02
N PHE A 14 -12.97 15.76 33.85
CA PHE A 14 -12.57 16.75 32.86
C PHE A 14 -11.19 16.61 32.16
N ALA A 15 -11.29 16.29 30.86
CA ALA A 15 -10.27 16.38 29.81
C ALA A 15 -9.26 15.22 29.69
N GLY A 16 -9.51 14.37 28.69
CA GLY A 16 -8.44 13.79 27.86
C GLY A 16 -7.64 12.66 28.48
N PHE A 17 -8.18 11.43 28.42
CA PHE A 17 -7.29 10.28 28.51
C PHE A 17 -7.69 9.23 27.49
N SER A 18 -7.18 9.42 26.27
CA SER A 18 -7.11 8.41 25.21
C SER A 18 -6.16 7.28 25.61
N LEU A 19 -6.45 6.58 26.70
CA LEU A 19 -5.65 5.44 27.18
C LEU A 19 -5.58 4.27 26.21
N PHE A 20 -6.49 4.27 25.25
CA PHE A 20 -6.49 3.35 24.14
C PHE A 20 -6.56 4.21 22.88
N PRO A 21 -5.42 4.54 22.24
CA PRO A 21 -5.48 5.12 20.90
C PRO A 21 -6.32 4.18 20.03
N GLU A 22 -7.29 4.73 19.30
CA GLU A 22 -8.02 3.95 18.31
C GLU A 22 -6.98 3.41 17.30
N PRO A 23 -7.01 2.11 16.95
CA PRO A 23 -6.04 1.56 16.01
C PRO A 23 -6.13 2.29 14.68
N SER A 24 -4.99 2.83 14.24
CA SER A 24 -4.87 3.61 13.01
C SER A 24 -5.44 2.86 11.82
N ARG A 25 -6.21 3.56 11.00
CA ARG A 25 -6.92 3.00 9.86
C ARG A 25 -6.24 3.44 8.58
N LEU A 26 -5.96 2.48 7.71
CA LEU A 26 -5.43 2.75 6.38
C LEU A 26 -6.43 3.63 5.63
N ASP A 27 -6.00 4.85 5.33
CA ASP A 27 -6.79 5.83 4.62
C ASP A 27 -6.51 5.74 3.12
N ASP A 28 -5.22 5.78 2.73
CA ASP A 28 -4.78 5.70 1.34
C ASP A 28 -3.37 5.09 1.18
N ILE A 29 -2.98 4.80 -0.06
CA ILE A 29 -1.58 4.50 -0.41
C ILE A 29 -1.10 5.42 -1.53
N THR A 30 0.12 5.92 -1.38
CA THR A 30 0.80 6.65 -2.45
C THR A 30 1.99 5.85 -2.96
N VAL A 31 2.20 5.87 -4.28
CA VAL A 31 3.33 5.21 -4.90
C VAL A 31 4.24 6.23 -5.56
N ALA A 32 5.53 6.16 -5.22
CA ALA A 32 6.57 6.97 -5.81
C ALA A 32 7.37 6.16 -6.85
N PRO A 33 7.75 6.78 -7.98
CA PRO A 33 7.47 8.17 -8.35
C PRO A 33 5.99 8.39 -8.74
N PRO A 34 5.41 9.58 -8.45
CA PRO A 34 4.05 9.90 -8.85
C PRO A 34 3.96 10.13 -10.36
N GLY A 35 2.80 9.78 -10.94
CA GLY A 35 2.49 10.03 -12.35
C GLY A 35 2.97 8.97 -13.34
N ASP A 36 3.05 9.36 -14.60
CA ASP A 36 3.41 8.47 -15.71
C ASP A 36 4.92 8.21 -15.73
N LEU A 37 5.30 6.94 -15.57
CA LEU A 37 6.69 6.52 -15.62
C LEU A 37 7.11 6.25 -17.06
N THR A 38 8.15 6.91 -17.54
CA THR A 38 8.74 6.60 -18.86
C THR A 38 10.06 5.87 -18.67
N LEU A 39 10.17 4.66 -19.23
CA LEU A 39 11.37 3.82 -19.16
C LEU A 39 11.87 3.45 -20.57
N SER A 40 13.16 3.22 -20.72
CA SER A 40 13.72 2.58 -21.90
C SER A 40 13.73 1.05 -21.76
N VAL A 41 13.72 0.32 -22.88
CA VAL A 41 13.81 -1.14 -22.85
C VAL A 41 15.08 -1.58 -22.13
N GLY A 42 14.96 -2.48 -21.15
CA GLY A 42 16.05 -2.94 -20.29
C GLY A 42 16.25 -2.12 -19.01
N GLU A 43 15.64 -0.94 -18.91
CA GLU A 43 15.72 -0.11 -17.72
C GLU A 43 14.91 -0.70 -16.56
N THR A 44 15.42 -0.50 -15.36
CA THR A 44 14.77 -0.90 -14.11
C THR A 44 14.46 0.30 -13.24
N LYS A 45 13.32 0.26 -12.54
CA LYS A 45 12.93 1.31 -11.60
C LYS A 45 12.35 0.71 -10.32
N GLN A 46 12.89 1.12 -9.19
CA GLN A 46 12.35 0.74 -7.89
C GLN A 46 11.14 1.61 -7.55
N LEU A 47 10.01 0.98 -7.25
CA LEU A 47 8.86 1.65 -6.64
C LEU A 47 9.05 1.80 -5.14
N LYS A 48 8.43 2.84 -4.58
CA LYS A 48 8.29 2.99 -3.13
C LYS A 48 6.82 3.23 -2.83
N VAL A 49 6.26 2.44 -1.93
CA VAL A 49 4.86 2.57 -1.51
C VAL A 49 4.82 3.09 -0.08
N ILE A 50 4.01 4.13 0.12
CA ILE A 50 3.81 4.76 1.42
C ILE A 50 2.33 4.64 1.76
N ALA A 51 2.02 3.98 2.87
CA ALA A 51 0.68 3.95 3.44
C ALA A 51 0.43 5.23 4.24
N LEU A 52 -0.75 5.81 4.05
CA LEU A 52 -1.27 6.97 4.77
C LEU A 52 -2.38 6.48 5.68
N TYR A 53 -2.25 6.73 6.98
CA TYR A 53 -3.26 6.39 7.97
C TYR A 53 -4.06 7.63 8.37
N ASP A 54 -5.25 7.42 8.91
CA ASP A 54 -6.18 8.48 9.33
C ASP A 54 -5.68 9.31 10.54
N ASP A 55 -4.77 8.75 11.32
CA ASP A 55 -4.03 9.45 12.38
C ASP A 55 -2.89 10.35 11.85
N GLY A 56 -2.71 10.40 10.53
CA GLY A 56 -1.64 11.15 9.85
C GLY A 56 -0.30 10.42 9.79
N MET A 57 -0.19 9.21 10.35
CA MET A 57 1.01 8.39 10.30
C MET A 57 1.30 7.95 8.86
N ARG A 58 2.58 7.77 8.56
CA ARG A 58 3.08 7.31 7.26
C ARG A 58 4.04 6.16 7.43
N GLU A 59 3.85 5.09 6.66
CA GLU A 59 4.71 3.92 6.73
C GLU A 59 5.16 3.47 5.35
N PHE A 60 6.41 2.99 5.26
CA PHE A 60 6.92 2.38 4.05
C PHE A 60 6.45 0.92 3.99
N VAL A 61 5.55 0.63 3.06
CA VAL A 61 4.89 -0.67 2.93
C VAL A 61 5.27 -1.40 1.64
N THR A 62 6.33 -0.95 0.95
CA THR A 62 6.76 -1.49 -0.35
C THR A 62 6.84 -3.02 -0.39
N LEU A 63 7.33 -3.68 0.66
CA LEU A 63 7.47 -5.14 0.72
C LEU A 63 6.18 -5.88 1.13
N GLY A 64 5.17 -5.16 1.61
CA GLY A 64 3.87 -5.70 2.00
C GLY A 64 2.79 -5.52 0.93
N CYS A 65 3.16 -5.06 -0.26
CA CYS A 65 2.23 -4.80 -1.36
C CYS A 65 2.22 -5.93 -2.39
N ASP A 66 1.05 -6.17 -2.96
CA ASP A 66 0.88 -7.02 -4.12
C ASP A 66 1.02 -6.19 -5.41
N TYR A 67 1.97 -6.55 -6.26
CA TYR A 67 2.23 -5.87 -7.53
C TYR A 67 1.75 -6.70 -8.71
N THR A 68 0.92 -6.10 -9.57
CA THR A 68 0.44 -6.76 -10.79
C THR A 68 0.62 -5.85 -12.00
N ALA A 69 1.41 -6.32 -12.98
CA ALA A 69 1.55 -5.66 -14.27
C ALA A 69 0.47 -6.14 -15.27
N LYS A 70 -0.27 -5.20 -15.87
CA LYS A 70 -1.29 -5.51 -16.86
C LYS A 70 -0.67 -6.09 -18.13
N LYS A 71 -1.06 -7.32 -18.48
CA LYS A 71 -0.69 -7.99 -19.73
C LYS A 71 -1.71 -7.62 -20.81
N LEU A 72 -1.25 -7.22 -22.01
CA LEU A 72 -2.16 -6.85 -23.09
C LEU A 72 -3.00 -8.01 -23.63
N LYS A 73 -2.48 -9.24 -23.63
CA LYS A 73 -3.20 -10.45 -24.06
C LYS A 73 -2.62 -11.71 -23.38
N PRO A 74 -3.43 -12.74 -23.13
CA PRO A 74 -2.91 -14.07 -22.77
C PRO A 74 -1.96 -14.57 -23.87
N GLY A 75 -0.84 -15.19 -23.48
CA GLY A 75 0.17 -15.74 -24.39
C GLY A 75 1.17 -14.74 -25.00
N ARG A 76 1.04 -13.42 -24.76
CA ARG A 76 2.04 -12.45 -25.21
C ARG A 76 3.09 -12.17 -24.13
N LYS A 77 4.35 -11.96 -24.56
CA LYS A 77 5.43 -11.49 -23.68
C LYS A 77 5.00 -10.18 -23.01
N ALA A 78 5.22 -10.07 -21.69
CA ALA A 78 4.89 -8.86 -20.93
C ALA A 78 5.71 -7.65 -21.44
N ILE A 79 5.13 -6.45 -21.39
CA ILE A 79 5.82 -5.18 -21.74
C ILE A 79 6.75 -4.79 -20.60
N ILE A 80 6.29 -4.98 -19.38
CA ILE A 80 7.02 -4.75 -18.13
C ILE A 80 6.82 -5.96 -17.22
N THR A 81 7.77 -6.18 -16.32
CA THR A 81 7.63 -7.09 -15.18
C THR A 81 7.85 -6.29 -13.91
N VAL A 82 7.19 -6.67 -12.82
CA VAL A 82 7.38 -6.09 -11.50
C VAL A 82 7.65 -7.24 -10.53
N SER A 83 8.65 -7.11 -9.66
CA SER A 83 8.91 -8.09 -8.60
C SER A 83 8.01 -7.85 -7.39
N ASP A 84 7.97 -8.81 -6.47
CA ASP A 84 7.25 -8.68 -5.19
C ASP A 84 7.86 -7.58 -4.29
N GLU A 85 9.08 -7.14 -4.61
CA GLU A 85 9.74 -6.01 -3.95
C GLU A 85 9.45 -4.65 -4.62
N GLY A 86 8.60 -4.63 -5.65
CA GLY A 86 8.27 -3.41 -6.40
C GLY A 86 9.33 -2.96 -7.40
N LEU A 87 10.25 -3.84 -7.83
CA LEU A 87 11.23 -3.52 -8.87
C LEU A 87 10.62 -3.73 -10.25
N ILE A 88 10.41 -2.64 -10.98
CA ILE A 88 9.95 -2.66 -12.37
C ILE A 88 11.12 -2.95 -13.29
N THR A 89 10.92 -3.81 -14.29
CA THR A 89 11.84 -4.03 -15.41
C THR A 89 11.10 -3.86 -16.72
N ALA A 90 11.59 -2.96 -17.57
CA ALA A 90 11.05 -2.76 -18.92
C ALA A 90 11.58 -3.85 -19.87
N ARG A 91 10.67 -4.60 -20.51
CA ARG A 91 11.01 -5.72 -21.40
C ARG A 91 10.79 -5.41 -22.87
N ARG A 92 9.80 -4.58 -23.19
CA ARG A 92 9.46 -4.23 -24.58
C ARG A 92 8.80 -2.88 -24.65
N LYS A 93 8.98 -2.19 -25.78
CA LYS A 93 8.26 -0.95 -26.11
C LYS A 93 6.74 -1.13 -26.03
N GLY A 94 6.06 -0.11 -25.52
CA GLY A 94 4.61 -0.02 -25.41
C GLY A 94 4.16 0.48 -24.05
N ASN A 95 2.85 0.53 -23.85
CA ASN A 95 2.25 1.06 -22.62
C ASN A 95 1.72 -0.09 -21.76
N SER A 96 1.93 0.00 -20.46
CA SER A 96 1.39 -0.92 -19.47
C SER A 96 0.99 -0.16 -18.22
N THR A 97 0.17 -0.80 -17.38
CA THR A 97 -0.26 -0.24 -16.10
C THR A 97 0.11 -1.24 -15.02
N ILE A 98 0.67 -0.77 -13.91
CA ILE A 98 0.91 -1.57 -12.71
C ILE A 98 -0.20 -1.25 -11.72
N SER A 99 -0.82 -2.28 -11.18
CA SER A 99 -1.69 -2.20 -10.01
C SER A 99 -0.87 -2.57 -8.79
N VAL A 100 -0.90 -1.73 -7.77
CA VAL A 100 -0.24 -1.93 -6.48
C VAL A 100 -1.31 -1.97 -5.42
N SER A 101 -1.46 -3.09 -4.72
CA SER A 101 -2.46 -3.26 -3.67
C SER A 101 -1.78 -3.44 -2.32
N TYR A 102 -2.28 -2.78 -1.29
CA TYR A 102 -1.87 -2.97 0.09
C TYR A 102 -3.07 -3.33 0.94
N ILE A 103 -2.90 -4.32 1.81
CA ILE A 103 -3.95 -4.82 2.70
C ILE A 103 -3.52 -4.60 4.14
N GLN A 104 -4.22 -3.72 4.84
CA GLN A 104 -4.12 -3.62 6.30
C GLN A 104 -5.04 -4.67 6.91
N ARG A 105 -4.45 -5.73 7.46
CA ARG A 105 -5.21 -6.78 8.17
C ARG A 105 -5.61 -6.32 9.55
N ARG A 106 -6.90 -6.34 9.87
CA ARG A 106 -7.41 -5.92 11.20
C ARG A 106 -8.30 -7.00 11.78
N PHE A 107 -7.99 -7.40 13.01
CA PHE A 107 -8.67 -8.50 13.69
C PHE A 107 -10.14 -8.18 14.04
N LEU A 108 -10.46 -6.92 14.32
CA LEU A 108 -11.77 -6.51 14.86
C LEU A 108 -12.69 -5.83 13.86
N THR A 109 -12.15 -5.23 12.80
CA THR A 109 -12.92 -4.36 11.87
C THR A 109 -12.89 -4.84 10.42
N GLY A 110 -12.26 -5.99 10.15
CA GLY A 110 -12.05 -6.50 8.80
C GLY A 110 -10.87 -5.84 8.08
N ASP A 111 -10.41 -6.51 7.02
CA ASP A 111 -9.26 -6.09 6.25
C ASP A 111 -9.57 -4.88 5.37
N ILE A 112 -8.66 -3.92 5.33
CA ILE A 112 -8.77 -2.72 4.49
C ILE A 112 -7.80 -2.86 3.34
N THR A 113 -8.34 -2.80 2.13
CA THR A 113 -7.52 -2.85 0.90
C THR A 113 -7.50 -1.47 0.24
N ARG A 114 -6.30 -1.05 -0.17
CA ARG A 114 -6.10 0.13 -1.02
C ARG A 114 -5.28 -0.23 -2.23
N THR A 115 -5.67 0.32 -3.36
CA THR A 115 -5.07 0.01 -4.65
C THR A 115 -4.70 1.30 -5.37
N ALA A 116 -3.44 1.40 -5.77
CA ALA A 116 -2.92 2.46 -6.62
C ALA A 116 -2.57 1.94 -8.00
N TYR A 117 -2.62 2.82 -9.00
CA TYR A 117 -2.31 2.50 -10.38
C TYR A 117 -1.19 3.40 -10.91
N ILE A 118 -0.26 2.80 -11.64
CA ILE A 118 0.88 3.50 -12.22
C ILE A 118 0.92 3.20 -13.71
N PHE A 119 0.88 4.23 -14.53
CA PHE A 119 1.05 4.09 -15.96
C PHE A 119 2.53 4.09 -16.30
N VAL A 120 2.95 3.12 -17.10
CA VAL A 120 4.33 2.96 -17.53
C VAL A 120 4.37 2.95 -19.05
N LYS A 121 5.12 3.91 -19.62
CA LYS A 121 5.41 4.01 -21.04
C LYS A 121 6.83 3.56 -21.30
N VAL A 122 6.98 2.47 -22.04
CA VAL A 122 8.29 1.99 -22.48
C VAL A 122 8.56 2.53 -23.88
N LYS A 123 9.65 3.29 -24.05
CA LYS A 123 10.06 3.91 -25.32
C LYS A 123 11.11 3.10 -26.07
#